data_AF-A0A368H557-F1
#
_entry.id   AF-A0A368H557-F1
#
_cell.length_a   1.000
_cell.length_b   1.000
_cell.length_c   1.000
_cell.angle_alpha   90.00
_cell.angle_beta   90.00
_cell.angle_gamma   90.00
#
_symmetry.space_group_name_H-M   'P 1'
#
loop_
_entity.id
_entity.type
_entity.pdbx_description
1 polymer ?
#
loop_
_entity_poly.entity_id
_entity_poly.type
_entity_poly.pdbx_seq_one_letter_code
_entity_poly.pdbx_strand_id
1 'polypeptide(L)'
;MTGPGPHLVYRTIGGQLDIAFFPGPTPEEVVQQYLAHIGHPFLPAYWALGYQLSRWGYKNLDDMKAVVTRVQAAQIPLDVPYADIDYMERYKDFTLGSDWAGFGAYVDELHKMGLHLILIFDPAVEADYGSFQRGREQNASFIEWAKPSQVPAKIQNQYPLAKDTLIMLGNVWPDRNTAMPDFLDPTNKTLQWWTSECQLFHKTVAFDGMWIDMNEPSNFDTDTYSEETLRAEAGNAHLSCPISGPDAEFDNPSYKTYAVYNRQGEELCSKTLCMLAKTGRRTMDFYNTKNLYGMSEAKATSYALSATTKKRGAVISRCDYN
;
A
#
# COMPACT_ATOMS: atom_id res chain seq x y z
N MET A 1 -2.04 32.48 20.98
CA MET A 1 -0.90 33.39 21.24
C MET A 1 0.32 32.83 20.53
N THR A 2 0.87 33.56 19.57
CA THR A 2 2.13 33.25 18.87
C THR A 2 3.13 34.35 19.24
N GLY A 3 3.99 34.09 20.21
CA GLY A 3 5.05 35.02 20.61
C GLY A 3 6.35 34.75 19.84
N PRO A 4 7.36 35.64 19.90
CA PRO A 4 8.63 35.48 19.18
C PRO A 4 9.59 34.45 19.80
N GLY A 5 9.22 33.81 20.92
CA GLY A 5 10.05 32.77 21.56
C GLY A 5 9.99 31.42 20.82
N PRO A 6 10.92 30.50 21.08
CA PRO A 6 10.87 29.15 20.52
C PRO A 6 9.61 28.45 21.06
N HIS A 7 8.69 28.14 20.16
CA HIS A 7 7.47 27.43 20.50
C HIS A 7 7.05 26.53 19.33
N LEU A 8 6.35 25.45 19.66
CA LEU A 8 5.73 24.54 18.72
C LEU A 8 4.25 24.42 19.10
N VAL A 9 3.36 24.37 18.10
CA VAL A 9 1.92 24.21 18.31
C VAL A 9 1.45 22.98 17.57
N TYR A 10 1.04 21.95 18.31
CA TYR A 10 0.35 20.79 17.76
C TYR A 10 -1.13 21.13 17.54
N ARG A 11 -1.63 20.84 16.34
CA ARG A 11 -3.06 20.97 16.01
C ARG A 11 -3.47 19.70 15.27
N THR A 12 -4.10 18.79 16.00
CA THR A 12 -4.64 17.54 15.45
C THR A 12 -6.10 17.76 15.08
N ILE A 13 -6.61 16.93 14.17
CA ILE A 13 -8.02 16.95 13.73
C ILE A 13 -8.87 15.89 14.46
N GLY A 14 -8.30 15.24 15.47
CA GLY A 14 -8.94 14.17 16.24
C GLY A 14 -7.97 13.53 17.23
N GLY A 15 -8.44 12.45 17.86
CA GLY A 15 -7.67 11.67 18.83
C GLY A 15 -7.53 12.32 20.21
N GLN A 16 -6.60 11.79 20.99
CA GLN A 16 -6.22 12.32 22.30
C GLN A 16 -4.76 12.78 22.25
N LEU A 17 -4.40 13.74 23.12
CA LEU A 17 -3.01 14.14 23.29
C LEU A 17 -2.32 13.12 24.21
N ASP A 18 -1.60 12.19 23.62
CA ASP A 18 -0.68 11.29 24.29
C ASP A 18 0.76 11.74 23.99
N ILE A 19 1.50 12.15 25.03
CA ILE A 19 2.80 12.82 24.89
C ILE A 19 3.82 12.13 25.81
N ALA A 20 4.84 11.53 25.20
CA ALA A 20 6.00 10.97 25.89
C ALA A 20 7.22 11.91 25.78
N PHE A 21 8.02 12.00 26.84
CA PHE A 21 9.25 12.78 26.89
C PHE A 21 10.45 11.87 27.13
N PHE A 22 11.50 12.04 26.34
CA PHE A 22 12.72 11.23 26.37
C PHE A 22 13.92 12.16 26.68
N PRO A 23 14.37 12.25 27.94
CA PRO A 23 15.28 13.32 28.39
C PRO A 23 16.78 13.10 28.05
N GLY A 24 17.19 11.95 27.49
CA GLY A 24 18.61 11.70 27.19
C GLY A 24 19.43 11.31 28.43
N PRO A 25 20.66 11.84 28.63
CA PRO A 25 21.12 13.20 28.25
C PRO A 25 21.76 13.39 26.86
N THR A 26 22.24 12.35 26.21
CA THR A 26 22.82 12.45 24.85
C THR A 26 21.78 12.28 23.75
N PRO A 27 21.98 12.82 22.53
CA PRO A 27 21.10 12.55 21.40
C PRO A 27 20.88 11.05 21.14
N GLU A 28 21.91 10.22 21.30
CA GLU A 28 21.84 8.77 21.14
C GLU A 28 20.94 8.12 22.19
N GLU A 29 21.04 8.53 23.46
CA GLU A 29 20.18 8.02 24.53
C GLU A 29 18.72 8.44 24.36
N VAL A 30 18.46 9.65 23.83
CA VAL A 30 17.09 10.08 23.47
C VAL A 30 16.49 9.13 22.43
N VAL A 31 17.25 8.80 21.37
CA VAL A 31 16.80 7.86 20.34
C VAL A 31 16.61 6.47 20.93
N GLN A 32 17.49 5.99 21.80
CA GLN A 32 17.34 4.69 22.46
C GLN A 32 16.08 4.61 23.33
N GLN A 33 15.77 5.67 24.10
CA GLN A 33 14.56 5.75 24.92
C GLN A 33 13.29 5.76 24.06
N TYR A 34 13.30 6.50 22.95
CA TYR A 34 12.20 6.50 21.98
C TYR A 34 12.00 5.11 21.35
N LEU A 35 13.07 4.47 20.87
CA LEU A 35 13.01 3.13 20.27
C LEU A 35 12.63 2.05 21.28
N ALA A 36 12.97 2.20 22.56
CA ALA A 36 12.47 1.31 23.61
C ALA A 36 10.94 1.43 23.82
N HIS A 37 10.36 2.59 23.47
CA HIS A 37 8.92 2.83 23.56
C HIS A 37 8.17 2.32 22.32
N ILE A 38 8.64 2.64 21.11
CA ILE A 38 7.92 2.32 19.86
C ILE A 38 8.34 1.00 19.21
N GLY A 39 9.49 0.45 19.60
CA GLY A 39 10.09 -0.74 19.01
C GLY A 39 11.44 -0.45 18.34
N HIS A 40 12.31 -1.46 18.36
CA HIS A 40 13.63 -1.36 17.74
C HIS A 40 13.58 -1.62 16.23
N PRO A 41 14.49 -1.02 15.44
CA PRO A 41 14.64 -1.33 14.03
C PRO A 41 14.81 -2.85 13.82
N PHE A 42 14.16 -3.38 12.79
CA PHE A 42 14.35 -4.77 12.42
C PHE A 42 15.80 -5.00 11.94
N LEU A 43 16.30 -6.22 12.15
CA LEU A 43 17.57 -6.64 11.57
C LEU A 43 17.30 -7.17 10.16
N PRO A 44 17.80 -6.53 9.08
CA PRO A 44 17.62 -7.03 7.72
C PRO A 44 18.51 -8.25 7.43
N ALA A 45 18.21 -8.93 6.33
CA ALA A 45 19.11 -9.92 5.77
C ALA A 45 20.43 -9.27 5.33
N TYR A 46 21.56 -9.98 5.42
CA TYR A 46 22.87 -9.40 5.11
C TYR A 46 22.97 -8.90 3.65
N TRP A 47 22.40 -9.65 2.71
CA TRP A 47 22.36 -9.28 1.28
C TRP A 47 21.64 -7.95 1.02
N ALA A 48 20.73 -7.53 1.90
CA ALA A 48 20.00 -6.27 1.75
C ALA A 48 20.88 -5.03 1.99
N LEU A 49 22.09 -5.21 2.56
CA LEU A 49 23.09 -4.15 2.71
C LEU A 49 23.93 -3.94 1.44
N GLY A 50 23.80 -4.84 0.46
CA GLY A 50 24.49 -4.78 -0.81
C GLY A 50 23.92 -3.75 -1.78
N TYR A 51 24.55 -3.61 -2.95
CA TYR A 51 24.06 -2.69 -3.98
C TYR A 51 22.81 -3.25 -4.67
N GLN A 52 21.85 -2.36 -4.94
CA GLN A 52 20.52 -2.70 -5.43
C GLN A 52 20.19 -1.91 -6.69
N LEU A 53 19.50 -2.54 -7.65
CA LEU A 53 19.20 -1.95 -8.95
C LEU A 53 17.72 -2.13 -9.31
N SER A 54 17.02 -1.01 -9.46
CA SER A 54 15.62 -0.97 -9.87
C SER A 54 15.39 0.04 -10.99
N ARG A 55 14.25 -0.13 -11.67
CA ARG A 55 13.72 0.82 -12.65
C ARG A 55 12.25 0.50 -12.90
N TRP A 56 11.41 1.53 -12.89
CA TRP A 56 10.13 1.49 -13.60
C TRP A 56 10.35 1.64 -15.11
N GLY A 57 9.83 0.69 -15.88
CA GLY A 57 9.88 0.67 -17.34
C GLY A 57 10.86 -0.36 -17.92
N TYR A 58 11.10 -1.48 -17.23
CA TYR A 58 11.70 -2.64 -17.90
C TYR A 58 10.71 -3.16 -18.94
N LYS A 59 11.13 -3.18 -20.21
CA LYS A 59 10.18 -3.48 -21.30
C LYS A 59 9.66 -4.91 -21.29
N ASN A 60 10.50 -5.84 -20.84
CA ASN A 60 10.24 -7.27 -20.72
C ASN A 60 11.40 -7.93 -19.95
N LEU A 61 11.33 -9.25 -19.76
CA LEU A 61 12.36 -9.99 -19.04
C LEU A 61 13.75 -9.91 -19.68
N ASP A 62 13.86 -9.87 -21.01
CA ASP A 62 15.15 -9.78 -21.71
C ASP A 62 15.82 -8.41 -21.52
N ASP A 63 15.04 -7.34 -21.44
CA ASP A 63 15.53 -6.00 -21.11
C ASP A 63 16.11 -5.97 -19.68
N MET A 64 15.39 -6.53 -18.70
CA MET A 64 15.90 -6.67 -17.33
C MET A 64 17.21 -7.47 -17.30
N LYS A 65 17.26 -8.64 -17.96
CA LYS A 65 18.47 -9.47 -18.08
C LYS A 65 19.63 -8.68 -18.66
N ALA A 66 19.42 -7.97 -19.76
CA ALA A 66 20.46 -7.17 -20.42
C ALA A 66 21.01 -6.08 -19.49
N VAL A 67 20.15 -5.45 -18.67
CA VAL A 67 20.57 -4.46 -17.68
C VAL A 67 21.43 -5.11 -16.58
N VAL A 68 20.98 -6.22 -15.99
CA VAL A 68 21.75 -6.94 -14.95
C VAL A 68 23.10 -7.42 -15.50
N THR A 69 23.10 -8.05 -16.68
CA THR A 69 24.33 -8.53 -17.33
C THR A 69 25.31 -7.40 -17.61
N ARG A 70 24.84 -6.21 -18.01
CA ARG A 70 25.71 -5.05 -18.25
C ARG A 70 26.39 -4.57 -16.96
N VAL A 71 25.67 -4.56 -15.83
CA VAL A 71 26.25 -4.18 -14.52
C VAL A 71 27.31 -5.19 -14.09
N GLN A 72 27.02 -6.48 -14.22
CA GLN A 72 27.97 -7.55 -13.92
C GLN A 72 29.20 -7.51 -14.84
N ALA A 73 29.01 -7.28 -16.15
CA ALA A 73 30.11 -7.17 -17.12
C ALA A 73 31.02 -5.96 -16.84
N ALA A 74 30.48 -4.90 -16.24
CA ALA A 74 31.24 -3.74 -15.77
C ALA A 74 31.96 -4.00 -14.43
N GLN A 75 31.84 -5.21 -13.85
CA GLN A 75 32.42 -5.60 -12.57
C GLN A 75 31.95 -4.72 -11.39
N ILE A 76 30.75 -4.15 -11.50
CA ILE A 76 30.11 -3.41 -10.41
C ILE A 76 29.44 -4.43 -9.48
N PRO A 77 29.73 -4.43 -8.17
CA PRO A 77 29.03 -5.30 -7.23
C PRO A 77 27.52 -5.06 -7.27
N LEU A 78 26.75 -6.13 -7.34
CA LEU A 78 25.29 -6.12 -7.32
C LEU A 78 24.85 -7.29 -6.45
N ASP A 79 23.88 -7.06 -5.58
CA ASP A 79 23.28 -8.09 -4.73
C ASP A 79 21.81 -8.30 -5.09
N VAL A 80 21.11 -7.22 -5.47
CA VAL A 80 19.64 -7.24 -5.60
C VAL A 80 19.16 -6.47 -6.84
N PRO A 81 18.88 -7.14 -7.97
CA PRO A 81 17.95 -6.61 -8.96
C PRO A 81 16.51 -6.53 -8.41
N TYR A 82 15.76 -5.56 -8.91
CA TYR A 82 14.34 -5.37 -8.64
C TYR A 82 13.55 -5.47 -9.94
N ALA A 83 12.28 -5.87 -9.84
CA ALA A 83 11.31 -5.65 -10.90
C ALA A 83 10.13 -4.83 -10.36
N ASP A 84 9.85 -3.73 -11.06
CA ASP A 84 8.69 -2.86 -10.84
C ASP A 84 7.42 -3.50 -11.44
N ILE A 85 6.28 -2.81 -11.42
CA ILE A 85 4.95 -3.31 -11.83
C ILE A 85 4.90 -3.83 -13.28
N ASP A 86 5.93 -3.57 -14.08
CA ASP A 86 6.08 -4.06 -15.46
C ASP A 86 5.99 -5.59 -15.56
N TYR A 87 6.38 -6.34 -14.52
CA TYR A 87 6.30 -7.80 -14.55
C TYR A 87 4.88 -8.34 -14.43
N MET A 88 3.96 -7.54 -13.90
CA MET A 88 2.60 -7.95 -13.62
C MET A 88 1.77 -7.99 -14.91
N GLU A 89 0.79 -8.89 -14.98
CA GLU A 89 -0.19 -8.85 -16.07
C GLU A 89 -1.11 -7.66 -15.85
N ARG A 90 -0.99 -6.62 -16.69
CA ARG A 90 -1.82 -5.39 -16.62
C ARG A 90 -1.83 -4.81 -15.19
N TYR A 91 -0.66 -4.79 -14.55
CA TYR A 91 -0.41 -4.21 -13.22
C TYR A 91 -1.16 -4.86 -12.05
N LYS A 92 -1.72 -6.07 -12.22
CA LYS A 92 -2.41 -6.78 -11.14
C LYS A 92 -1.42 -7.53 -10.25
N ASP A 93 -1.47 -7.31 -8.94
CA ASP A 93 -0.65 -8.05 -7.99
C ASP A 93 -0.82 -9.57 -8.12
N PHE A 94 0.25 -10.29 -7.81
CA PHE A 94 0.31 -11.76 -7.84
C PHE A 94 0.06 -12.38 -9.22
N THR A 95 0.36 -11.64 -10.28
CA THR A 95 0.30 -12.11 -11.67
C THR A 95 1.65 -11.94 -12.37
N LEU A 96 1.80 -12.60 -13.53
CA LEU A 96 2.99 -12.49 -14.37
C LEU A 96 2.55 -12.25 -15.81
N GLY A 97 2.97 -11.14 -16.40
CA GLY A 97 2.68 -10.79 -17.79
C GLY A 97 3.35 -11.75 -18.78
N SER A 98 2.78 -11.88 -19.99
CA SER A 98 3.32 -12.77 -21.03
C SER A 98 4.76 -12.43 -21.43
N ASP A 99 5.11 -11.15 -21.42
CA ASP A 99 6.45 -10.65 -21.76
C ASP A 99 7.50 -10.94 -20.66
N TRP A 100 7.03 -11.49 -19.54
CA TRP A 100 7.84 -11.94 -18.41
C TRP A 100 7.80 -13.47 -18.24
N ALA A 101 7.37 -14.19 -19.28
CA ALA A 101 7.44 -15.64 -19.29
C ALA A 101 8.87 -16.13 -19.02
N GLY A 102 9.00 -17.11 -18.12
CA GLY A 102 10.30 -17.65 -17.69
C GLY A 102 10.99 -16.82 -16.61
N PHE A 103 10.33 -15.80 -16.01
CA PHE A 103 10.94 -15.00 -14.95
C PHE A 103 11.41 -15.87 -13.78
N GLY A 104 10.61 -16.83 -13.31
CA GLY A 104 11.02 -17.75 -12.25
C GLY A 104 12.32 -18.50 -12.54
N ALA A 105 12.52 -18.98 -13.78
CA ALA A 105 13.76 -19.65 -14.16
C ALA A 105 14.97 -18.70 -14.15
N TYR A 106 14.76 -17.43 -14.51
CA TYR A 106 15.80 -16.42 -14.39
C TYR A 106 16.13 -16.10 -12.92
N VAL A 107 15.13 -16.10 -12.03
CA VAL A 107 15.38 -15.95 -10.58
C VAL A 107 16.22 -17.11 -10.04
N ASP A 108 15.95 -18.34 -10.48
CA ASP A 108 16.80 -19.48 -10.12
C ASP A 108 18.26 -19.29 -10.59
N GLU A 109 18.48 -18.63 -11.73
CA GLU A 109 19.82 -18.27 -12.21
C GLU A 109 20.46 -17.17 -11.35
N LEU A 110 19.70 -16.15 -10.96
CA LEU A 110 20.15 -15.10 -10.03
C LEU A 110 20.62 -15.72 -8.71
N HIS A 111 19.82 -16.63 -8.14
CA HIS A 111 20.17 -17.34 -6.91
C HIS A 111 21.43 -18.20 -7.03
N LYS A 112 21.65 -18.86 -8.18
CA LYS A 112 22.90 -19.61 -8.44
C LYS A 112 24.13 -18.71 -8.50
N MET A 113 23.96 -17.44 -8.85
CA MET A 113 25.02 -16.43 -8.83
C MET A 113 25.19 -15.77 -7.45
N GLY A 114 24.38 -16.13 -6.45
CA GLY A 114 24.38 -15.51 -5.13
C GLY A 114 23.63 -14.17 -5.04
N LEU A 115 22.91 -13.81 -6.11
CA LEU A 115 22.03 -12.64 -6.14
C LEU A 115 20.68 -12.97 -5.51
N HIS A 116 19.92 -11.93 -5.19
CA HIS A 116 18.58 -11.99 -4.62
C HIS A 116 17.62 -11.16 -5.46
N LEU A 117 16.31 -11.34 -5.29
CA LEU A 117 15.29 -10.57 -5.98
C LEU A 117 14.36 -9.87 -5.00
N ILE A 118 14.08 -8.59 -5.24
CA ILE A 118 12.95 -7.89 -4.61
C ILE A 118 11.93 -7.53 -5.68
N LEU A 119 10.65 -7.78 -5.38
CA LEU A 119 9.52 -7.43 -6.23
C LEU A 119 8.67 -6.36 -5.56
N ILE A 120 8.13 -5.45 -6.38
CA ILE A 120 7.10 -4.51 -5.93
C ILE A 120 5.75 -5.22 -5.76
N PHE A 121 4.96 -4.80 -4.78
CA PHE A 121 3.56 -5.15 -4.60
C PHE A 121 2.82 -3.89 -4.18
N ASP A 122 1.66 -3.66 -4.78
CA ASP A 122 0.77 -2.59 -4.35
C ASP A 122 -0.34 -3.18 -3.45
N PRO A 123 -0.99 -2.37 -2.60
CA PRO A 123 -2.12 -2.86 -1.81
C PRO A 123 -3.38 -3.04 -2.66
N ALA A 124 -3.46 -2.39 -3.82
CA ALA A 124 -4.69 -2.20 -4.58
C ALA A 124 -5.07 -3.43 -5.42
N VAL A 125 -6.06 -4.18 -4.97
CA VAL A 125 -6.47 -5.43 -5.64
C VAL A 125 -7.61 -5.17 -6.62
N GLU A 126 -7.40 -5.39 -7.92
CA GLU A 126 -8.47 -5.32 -8.94
C GLU A 126 -9.71 -6.17 -8.54
N ALA A 127 -10.90 -5.58 -8.62
CA ALA A 127 -12.11 -6.12 -8.00
C ALA A 127 -12.76 -7.33 -8.72
N ASP A 128 -12.18 -7.80 -9.82
CA ASP A 128 -12.73 -8.91 -10.62
C ASP A 128 -11.72 -9.93 -11.13
N TYR A 129 -10.60 -10.13 -10.41
CA TYR A 129 -9.67 -11.23 -10.68
C TYR A 129 -9.43 -12.16 -9.48
N GLY A 130 -8.62 -13.19 -9.71
CA GLY A 130 -8.46 -14.33 -8.81
C GLY A 130 -7.98 -13.98 -7.39
N SER A 131 -7.14 -12.97 -7.21
CA SER A 131 -6.68 -12.60 -5.86
C SER A 131 -7.82 -12.01 -5.02
N PHE A 132 -8.62 -11.13 -5.62
CA PHE A 132 -9.82 -10.58 -4.99
C PHE A 132 -10.84 -11.68 -4.67
N GLN A 133 -11.10 -12.59 -5.62
CA GLN A 133 -11.99 -13.73 -5.39
C GLN A 133 -11.55 -14.56 -4.18
N ARG A 134 -10.27 -14.94 -4.10
CA ARG A 134 -9.73 -15.69 -2.96
C ARG A 134 -9.79 -14.89 -1.66
N GLY A 135 -9.63 -13.57 -1.73
CA GLY A 135 -9.82 -12.68 -0.58
C GLY A 135 -11.25 -12.73 -0.05
N ARG A 136 -12.24 -12.68 -0.94
CA ARG A 136 -13.66 -12.82 -0.59
C ARG A 136 -13.96 -14.20 0.01
N GLU A 137 -13.46 -15.27 -0.60
CA GLU A 137 -13.63 -16.65 -0.12
C GLU A 137 -13.00 -16.90 1.25
N GLN A 138 -11.85 -16.27 1.52
CA GLN A 138 -11.16 -16.34 2.82
C GLN A 138 -11.70 -15.35 3.86
N ASN A 139 -12.73 -14.56 3.49
CA ASN A 139 -13.30 -13.52 4.33
C ASN A 139 -12.28 -12.46 4.77
N ALA A 140 -11.34 -12.12 3.89
CA ALA A 140 -10.45 -10.97 4.06
C ALA A 140 -11.27 -9.67 4.14
N SER A 141 -10.83 -8.76 5.01
CA SER A 141 -11.45 -7.44 5.15
C SER A 141 -10.91 -6.51 4.07
N PHE A 142 -11.77 -5.67 3.52
CA PHE A 142 -11.41 -4.55 2.63
C PHE A 142 -11.97 -3.26 3.24
N ILE A 143 -11.43 -2.11 2.84
CA ILE A 143 -11.96 -0.81 3.27
C ILE A 143 -13.37 -0.62 2.69
N GLU A 144 -14.32 -0.23 3.55
CA GLU A 144 -15.74 -0.17 3.18
C GLU A 144 -16.35 1.22 3.35
N TRP A 145 -17.38 1.51 2.55
CA TRP A 145 -18.33 2.59 2.78
C TRP A 145 -19.01 2.45 4.16
N ALA A 146 -19.31 3.58 4.80
CA ALA A 146 -19.99 3.56 6.10
C ALA A 146 -21.44 3.08 5.98
N LYS A 147 -22.14 3.40 4.90
CA LYS A 147 -23.57 3.10 4.71
C LYS A 147 -23.87 2.64 3.28
N PRO A 148 -24.88 1.77 3.06
CA PRO A 148 -25.29 1.35 1.71
C PRO A 148 -25.65 2.51 0.77
N SER A 149 -26.22 3.59 1.29
CA SER A 149 -26.61 4.76 0.50
C SER A 149 -25.42 5.53 -0.10
N GLN A 150 -24.20 5.27 0.38
CA GLN A 150 -22.98 5.91 -0.11
C GLN A 150 -22.29 5.11 -1.22
N VAL A 151 -22.69 3.85 -1.42
CA VAL A 151 -22.09 2.97 -2.43
C VAL A 151 -22.54 3.43 -3.83
N PRO A 152 -21.61 3.77 -4.74
CA PRO A 152 -21.97 4.10 -6.11
C PRO A 152 -22.46 2.87 -6.88
N ALA A 153 -23.77 2.58 -6.81
CA ALA A 153 -24.35 1.34 -7.35
C ALA A 153 -24.03 1.09 -8.84
N LYS A 154 -23.89 2.16 -9.66
CA LYS A 154 -23.49 2.04 -11.07
C LYS A 154 -22.08 1.48 -11.26
N ILE A 155 -21.16 1.81 -10.37
CA ILE A 155 -19.77 1.31 -10.38
C ILE A 155 -19.79 -0.10 -9.80
N GLN A 156 -20.36 -0.27 -8.60
CA GLN A 156 -20.37 -1.53 -7.88
C GLN A 156 -20.99 -2.69 -8.70
N ASN A 157 -22.07 -2.41 -9.44
CA ASN A 157 -22.77 -3.42 -10.24
C ASN A 157 -21.97 -3.92 -11.46
N GLN A 158 -20.87 -3.26 -11.83
CA GLN A 158 -19.98 -3.73 -12.90
C GLN A 158 -19.07 -4.88 -12.45
N TYR A 159 -18.96 -5.11 -11.14
CA TYR A 159 -18.04 -6.07 -10.53
C TYR A 159 -18.81 -7.15 -9.76
N PRO A 160 -19.06 -8.34 -10.36
CA PRO A 160 -19.87 -9.39 -9.72
C PRO A 160 -19.41 -9.80 -8.31
N LEU A 161 -18.10 -9.76 -8.05
CA LEU A 161 -17.50 -10.14 -6.75
C LEU A 161 -17.63 -9.04 -5.67
N ALA A 162 -17.81 -7.79 -6.10
CA ALA A 162 -17.99 -6.64 -5.21
C ALA A 162 -19.46 -6.18 -5.15
N LYS A 163 -20.32 -6.72 -6.03
CA LYS A 163 -21.75 -6.44 -6.06
C LYS A 163 -22.40 -6.74 -4.69
N ASP A 164 -23.34 -5.89 -4.29
CA ASP A 164 -24.08 -6.01 -3.03
C ASP A 164 -23.18 -5.98 -1.77
N THR A 165 -21.96 -5.46 -1.90
CA THR A 165 -21.03 -5.22 -0.77
C THR A 165 -20.90 -3.73 -0.48
N LEU A 166 -20.27 -3.40 0.65
CA LEU A 166 -19.86 -2.04 0.99
C LEU A 166 -18.41 -1.76 0.61
N ILE A 167 -17.72 -2.66 -0.10
CA ILE A 167 -16.30 -2.49 -0.44
C ILE A 167 -16.13 -1.21 -1.27
N MET A 168 -15.26 -0.32 -0.81
CA MET A 168 -14.93 0.90 -1.52
C MET A 168 -13.98 0.58 -2.66
N LEU A 169 -14.37 1.00 -3.86
CA LEU A 169 -13.61 0.81 -5.09
C LEU A 169 -12.96 2.14 -5.50
N GLY A 170 -11.64 2.10 -5.69
CA GLY A 170 -10.83 3.21 -6.22
C GLY A 170 -10.15 2.83 -7.54
N ASN A 171 -9.11 3.56 -7.91
CA ASN A 171 -8.28 3.31 -9.08
C ASN A 171 -6.81 3.56 -8.76
N VAL A 172 -5.97 2.60 -9.15
CA VAL A 172 -4.50 2.67 -9.11
C VAL A 172 -3.99 2.11 -10.44
N TRP A 173 -2.89 1.36 -10.45
CA TRP A 173 -2.26 0.88 -11.68
C TRP A 173 -3.07 -0.13 -12.48
N PRO A 174 -3.80 -1.09 -11.87
CA PRO A 174 -4.63 -2.01 -12.63
C PRO A 174 -5.63 -1.30 -13.54
N ASP A 175 -5.91 -1.91 -14.69
CA ASP A 175 -6.79 -1.33 -15.70
C ASP A 175 -8.26 -1.27 -15.25
N ARG A 176 -8.65 -1.91 -14.14
CA ARG A 176 -10.01 -1.90 -13.59
C ARG A 176 -10.01 -1.44 -12.13
N ASN A 177 -11.18 -1.04 -11.61
CA ASN A 177 -11.28 -0.52 -10.25
C ASN A 177 -10.73 -1.52 -9.22
N THR A 178 -10.08 -0.98 -8.20
CA THR A 178 -9.36 -1.75 -7.18
C THR A 178 -9.97 -1.58 -5.79
N ALA A 179 -9.99 -2.64 -4.99
CA ALA A 179 -10.34 -2.63 -3.59
C ALA A 179 -9.07 -2.60 -2.72
N MET A 180 -9.10 -1.82 -1.63
CA MET A 180 -7.98 -1.77 -0.67
C MET A 180 -8.20 -2.76 0.47
N PRO A 181 -7.30 -3.74 0.69
CA PRO A 181 -7.36 -4.63 1.83
C PRO A 181 -7.27 -3.85 3.15
N ASP A 182 -8.02 -4.29 4.15
CA ASP A 182 -8.02 -3.73 5.50
C ASP A 182 -7.07 -4.55 6.37
N PHE A 183 -5.80 -4.12 6.43
CA PHE A 183 -4.74 -4.73 7.23
C PHE A 183 -4.86 -4.48 8.74
N LEU A 184 -5.86 -3.69 9.15
CA LEU A 184 -6.25 -3.51 10.56
C LEU A 184 -7.32 -4.52 11.00
N ASP A 185 -7.66 -5.51 10.16
CA ASP A 185 -8.56 -6.61 10.51
C ASP A 185 -8.09 -7.35 11.78
N PRO A 186 -8.84 -7.27 12.90
CA PRO A 186 -8.43 -7.88 14.17
C PRO A 186 -8.54 -9.41 14.16
N THR A 187 -9.15 -10.01 13.13
CA THR A 187 -9.37 -11.47 13.04
C THR A 187 -8.27 -12.22 12.30
N ASN A 188 -7.25 -11.51 11.81
CA ASN A 188 -6.16 -12.03 10.96
C ASN A 188 -6.61 -12.62 9.62
N LYS A 189 -7.85 -12.43 9.15
CA LYS A 189 -8.28 -12.97 7.85
C LYS A 189 -7.61 -12.24 6.70
N THR A 190 -7.49 -10.91 6.75
CA THR A 190 -6.71 -10.15 5.75
C THR A 190 -5.25 -10.60 5.73
N LEU A 191 -4.62 -10.78 6.92
CA LEU A 191 -3.25 -11.28 7.03
C LEU A 191 -3.08 -12.68 6.42
N GLN A 192 -4.02 -13.59 6.71
CA GLN A 192 -4.01 -14.97 6.20
C GLN A 192 -4.13 -14.99 4.67
N TRP A 193 -5.04 -14.20 4.11
CA TRP A 193 -5.19 -14.06 2.67
C TRP A 193 -3.91 -13.50 2.03
N TRP A 194 -3.41 -12.36 2.52
CA TRP A 194 -2.18 -11.75 2.02
C TRP A 194 -0.99 -12.71 2.05
N THR A 195 -0.84 -13.45 3.15
CA THR A 195 0.20 -14.49 3.28
C THR A 195 0.00 -15.61 2.27
N SER A 196 -1.24 -16.03 2.03
CA SER A 196 -1.56 -17.10 1.07
C SER A 196 -1.29 -16.68 -0.38
N GLU A 197 -1.59 -15.42 -0.73
CA GLU A 197 -1.26 -14.86 -2.04
C GLU A 197 0.25 -14.79 -2.26
N CYS A 198 1.01 -14.31 -1.25
CA CYS A 198 2.48 -14.30 -1.27
C CYS A 198 3.04 -15.72 -1.48
N GLN A 199 2.54 -16.71 -0.72
CA GLN A 199 2.97 -18.11 -0.83
C GLN A 199 2.60 -18.74 -2.17
N LEU A 200 1.44 -18.38 -2.73
CA LEU A 200 1.01 -18.87 -4.03
C LEU A 200 1.91 -18.30 -5.14
N PHE A 201 2.14 -16.99 -5.14
CA PHE A 201 2.96 -16.34 -6.16
C PHE A 201 4.44 -16.70 -6.05
N HIS A 202 4.95 -16.93 -4.84
CA HIS A 202 6.33 -17.38 -4.64
C HIS A 202 6.63 -18.75 -5.27
N LYS A 203 5.61 -19.57 -5.57
CA LYS A 203 5.79 -20.81 -6.35
C LYS A 203 6.10 -20.55 -7.83
N THR A 204 5.76 -19.36 -8.33
CA THR A 204 6.00 -18.92 -9.71
C THR A 204 7.29 -18.11 -9.80
N VAL A 205 7.54 -17.21 -8.85
CA VAL A 205 8.75 -16.37 -8.79
C VAL A 205 9.27 -16.35 -7.36
N ALA A 206 10.43 -16.97 -7.10
CA ALA A 206 10.99 -17.12 -5.76
C ALA A 206 11.69 -15.84 -5.27
N PHE A 207 10.93 -14.79 -4.96
CA PHE A 207 11.46 -13.51 -4.45
C PHE A 207 11.99 -13.62 -3.01
N ASP A 208 12.99 -12.79 -2.67
CA ASP A 208 13.69 -12.78 -1.38
C ASP A 208 13.26 -11.62 -0.47
N GLY A 209 12.67 -10.57 -1.05
CA GLY A 209 12.08 -9.44 -0.33
C GLY A 209 10.93 -8.81 -1.08
N MET A 210 10.24 -7.90 -0.40
CA MET A 210 9.03 -7.25 -0.92
C MET A 210 9.17 -5.73 -0.79
N TRP A 211 8.94 -5.03 -1.88
CA TRP A 211 8.76 -3.59 -1.89
C TRP A 211 7.26 -3.33 -1.92
N ILE A 212 6.70 -2.80 -0.84
CA ILE A 212 5.29 -2.37 -0.80
C ILE A 212 5.21 -0.87 -1.10
N ASP A 213 4.54 -0.53 -2.18
CA ASP A 213 4.37 0.86 -2.62
C ASP A 213 2.89 1.25 -2.64
N MET A 214 2.60 2.51 -2.94
CA MET A 214 1.22 2.99 -3.13
C MET A 214 0.34 2.90 -1.87
N ASN A 215 0.95 2.76 -0.70
CA ASN A 215 0.30 2.36 0.54
C ASN A 215 0.06 3.49 1.56
N GLU A 216 -0.17 4.72 1.07
CA GLU A 216 -0.68 5.80 1.91
C GLU A 216 -2.07 5.55 2.52
N PRO A 217 -3.05 4.84 1.90
CA PRO A 217 -3.15 4.25 0.55
C PRO A 217 -3.42 5.30 -0.54
N SER A 218 -2.73 5.18 -1.66
CA SER A 218 -2.86 6.08 -2.82
C SER A 218 -4.08 5.72 -3.66
N ASN A 219 -4.74 6.74 -4.21
CA ASN A 219 -5.79 6.63 -5.22
C ASN A 219 -5.55 7.67 -6.33
N PHE A 220 -5.68 7.31 -7.60
CA PHE A 220 -5.36 8.23 -8.71
C PHE A 220 -6.41 9.35 -8.86
N ASP A 221 -7.65 9.07 -8.55
CA ASP A 221 -8.80 9.87 -8.94
C ASP A 221 -9.85 9.95 -7.82
N THR A 222 -9.55 10.79 -6.83
CA THR A 222 -10.54 11.12 -5.80
C THR A 222 -11.14 12.48 -6.12
N ASP A 223 -12.22 12.46 -6.89
CA ASP A 223 -12.90 13.67 -7.33
C ASP A 223 -13.89 14.17 -6.27
N THR A 224 -14.06 15.49 -6.24
CA THR A 224 -15.05 16.20 -5.44
C THR A 224 -16.35 16.35 -6.25
N TYR A 225 -17.44 15.66 -5.91
CA TYR A 225 -18.57 15.53 -6.86
C TYR A 225 -19.65 16.63 -6.83
N SER A 226 -20.23 16.82 -8.02
CA SER A 226 -21.65 17.16 -8.29
C SER A 226 -22.23 16.09 -9.25
N GLU A 227 -23.53 15.78 -9.20
CA GLU A 227 -24.15 14.59 -9.85
C GLU A 227 -24.01 14.48 -11.39
N GLU A 228 -23.61 15.54 -12.11
CA GLU A 228 -23.64 15.60 -13.57
C GLU A 228 -22.50 14.85 -14.30
N THR A 229 -21.37 14.60 -13.65
CA THR A 229 -20.17 14.01 -14.29
C THR A 229 -20.21 12.49 -14.45
N LEU A 230 -21.29 11.83 -14.01
CA LEU A 230 -21.53 10.38 -14.15
C LEU A 230 -21.69 9.88 -15.61
N ARG A 231 -21.47 10.73 -16.62
CA ARG A 231 -21.95 10.51 -18.00
C ARG A 231 -20.88 10.25 -19.06
N ALA A 232 -19.59 10.32 -18.77
CA ALA A 232 -18.59 10.11 -19.82
C ALA A 232 -17.36 9.36 -19.31
N GLU A 233 -17.40 8.03 -19.38
CA GLU A 233 -16.44 7.19 -20.12
C GLU A 233 -16.45 5.75 -19.57
N ALA A 234 -16.34 4.79 -20.49
CA ALA A 234 -16.43 3.36 -20.22
C ALA A 234 -15.05 2.83 -19.78
N GLY A 235 -14.98 2.27 -18.57
CA GLY A 235 -13.76 1.76 -17.94
C GLY A 235 -13.20 2.74 -16.90
N ASN A 236 -13.11 2.30 -15.63
CA ASN A 236 -12.60 3.05 -14.47
C ASN A 236 -13.40 4.30 -14.10
N ALA A 237 -14.49 4.09 -13.37
CA ALA A 237 -15.19 5.21 -12.77
C ALA A 237 -14.40 5.72 -11.56
N HIS A 238 -14.28 7.05 -11.46
CA HIS A 238 -13.53 7.72 -10.40
C HIS A 238 -14.18 7.54 -9.02
N LEU A 239 -13.37 7.53 -7.96
CA LEU A 239 -13.86 7.51 -6.59
C LEU A 239 -14.43 8.88 -6.22
N SER A 240 -15.66 8.88 -5.69
CA SER A 240 -16.41 10.08 -5.30
C SER A 240 -16.57 10.18 -3.79
N CYS A 241 -16.06 11.22 -3.14
CA CYS A 241 -16.27 11.44 -1.71
C CYS A 241 -17.25 12.59 -1.44
N PRO A 242 -18.12 12.49 -0.42
CA PRO A 242 -19.03 13.59 -0.08
C PRO A 242 -18.24 14.73 0.58
N ILE A 243 -18.22 15.90 -0.09
CA ILE A 243 -17.55 17.11 0.41
C ILE A 243 -18.53 18.19 0.90
N SER A 244 -19.84 17.92 0.81
CA SER A 244 -20.90 18.74 1.39
C SER A 244 -22.00 17.89 2.02
N GLY A 245 -22.81 18.50 2.88
CA GLY A 245 -23.88 17.80 3.61
C GLY A 245 -23.38 17.02 4.83
N PRO A 246 -24.24 16.16 5.43
CA PRO A 246 -23.97 15.56 6.73
C PRO A 246 -22.84 14.53 6.75
N ASP A 247 -22.50 13.94 5.59
CA ASP A 247 -21.43 12.94 5.50
C ASP A 247 -20.05 13.57 5.17
N ALA A 248 -19.97 14.91 5.04
CA ALA A 248 -18.75 15.61 4.63
C ALA A 248 -17.80 15.99 5.76
N GLU A 249 -18.19 15.80 7.03
CA GLU A 249 -17.40 16.24 8.19
C GLU A 249 -16.00 15.61 8.24
N PHE A 250 -15.85 14.39 7.71
CA PHE A 250 -14.59 13.67 7.72
C PHE A 250 -13.65 14.11 6.59
N ASP A 251 -14.18 14.43 5.41
CA ASP A 251 -13.36 14.84 4.25
C ASP A 251 -13.12 16.36 4.23
N ASN A 252 -14.05 17.14 4.77
CA ASN A 252 -13.98 18.61 4.91
C ASN A 252 -14.17 19.04 6.38
N PRO A 253 -13.18 18.74 7.26
CA PRO A 253 -13.28 19.09 8.67
C PRO A 253 -13.24 20.61 8.89
N SER A 254 -13.84 21.06 9.99
CA SER A 254 -13.86 22.49 10.38
C SER A 254 -12.47 23.12 10.49
N TYR A 255 -11.47 22.33 10.90
CA TYR A 255 -10.07 22.70 10.86
C TYR A 255 -9.36 22.02 9.69
N LYS A 256 -9.00 22.81 8.67
CA LYS A 256 -8.18 22.33 7.56
C LYS A 256 -6.74 22.10 8.02
N THR A 257 -6.25 20.88 7.81
CA THR A 257 -4.83 20.57 8.00
C THR A 257 -3.99 21.42 7.05
N TYR A 258 -2.68 21.52 7.33
CA TYR A 258 -1.79 22.29 6.45
C TYR A 258 -1.74 21.73 5.02
N ALA A 259 -1.85 20.42 4.85
CA ALA A 259 -1.89 19.76 3.54
C ALA A 259 -3.07 20.25 2.69
N VAL A 260 -4.27 20.30 3.29
CA VAL A 260 -5.50 20.79 2.66
C VAL A 260 -5.47 22.31 2.48
N TYR A 261 -4.96 23.05 3.46
CA TYR A 261 -4.91 24.51 3.41
C TYR A 261 -4.00 25.03 2.29
N ASN A 262 -2.83 24.41 2.10
CA ASN A 262 -1.84 24.86 1.13
C ASN A 262 -2.21 24.50 -0.32
N ARG A 263 -3.00 23.43 -0.51
CA ARG A 263 -3.41 22.92 -1.82
C ARG A 263 -4.86 23.29 -2.10
N GLN A 264 -5.10 24.59 -2.31
CA GLN A 264 -6.43 25.17 -2.50
C GLN A 264 -7.32 24.30 -3.41
N GLY A 265 -8.48 23.88 -2.89
CA GLY A 265 -9.42 23.01 -3.62
C GLY A 265 -9.21 21.51 -3.41
N GLU A 266 -8.28 21.11 -2.53
CA GLU A 266 -8.17 19.74 -2.04
C GLU A 266 -8.91 19.55 -0.70
N GLU A 267 -9.21 18.30 -0.40
CA GLU A 267 -9.83 17.77 0.82
C GLU A 267 -8.97 16.62 1.37
N LEU A 268 -9.33 16.06 2.52
CA LEU A 268 -8.55 14.96 3.08
C LEU A 268 -8.55 13.71 2.18
N CYS A 269 -9.62 13.47 1.42
CA CYS A 269 -9.70 12.38 0.47
C CYS A 269 -8.86 12.59 -0.80
N SER A 270 -8.30 13.77 -1.05
CA SER A 270 -7.57 14.04 -2.29
C SER A 270 -6.40 13.06 -2.47
N LYS A 271 -6.44 12.30 -3.57
CA LYS A 271 -5.48 11.24 -3.92
C LYS A 271 -5.42 10.06 -2.93
N THR A 272 -6.49 9.84 -2.16
CA THR A 272 -6.66 8.69 -1.26
C THR A 272 -8.14 8.29 -1.17
N LEU A 273 -8.54 7.47 -0.21
CA LEU A 273 -9.92 7.02 -0.04
C LEU A 273 -10.77 8.04 0.74
N CYS A 274 -12.10 7.90 0.68
CA CYS A 274 -12.99 8.78 1.46
C CYS A 274 -12.81 8.55 2.96
N MET A 275 -12.64 9.63 3.72
CA MET A 275 -12.33 9.53 5.16
C MET A 275 -13.47 8.92 5.99
N LEU A 276 -14.72 8.99 5.50
CA LEU A 276 -15.87 8.35 6.13
C LEU A 276 -15.82 6.81 6.09
N ALA A 277 -14.86 6.23 5.36
CA ALA A 277 -14.74 4.79 5.22
C ALA A 277 -14.51 4.09 6.56
N LYS A 278 -14.66 2.77 6.54
CA LYS A 278 -14.61 1.90 7.71
C LYS A 278 -13.47 0.90 7.58
N THR A 279 -12.70 0.74 8.66
CA THR A 279 -11.57 -0.20 8.78
C THR A 279 -11.72 -1.09 10.02
N GLY A 280 -10.85 -2.09 10.17
CA GLY A 280 -10.88 -3.06 11.26
C GLY A 280 -12.20 -3.79 11.34
N ARG A 281 -12.73 -4.28 10.21
CA ARG A 281 -14.09 -4.85 10.12
C ARG A 281 -15.17 -3.91 10.64
N ARG A 282 -15.07 -2.64 10.24
CA ARG A 282 -16.01 -1.57 10.59
C ARG A 282 -16.03 -1.17 12.06
N THR A 283 -15.05 -1.58 12.85
CA THR A 283 -14.91 -1.15 14.25
C THR A 283 -14.19 0.20 14.37
N MET A 284 -13.56 0.67 13.30
CA MET A 284 -12.80 1.91 13.26
C MET A 284 -13.17 2.76 12.04
N ASP A 285 -12.96 4.06 12.17
CA ASP A 285 -13.11 5.02 11.07
C ASP A 285 -11.79 5.20 10.34
N PHE A 286 -11.83 5.19 9.01
CA PHE A 286 -10.66 5.41 8.16
C PHE A 286 -10.02 6.77 8.42
N TYR A 287 -10.81 7.80 8.71
CA TYR A 287 -10.34 9.10 9.18
C TYR A 287 -9.30 9.01 10.31
N ASN A 288 -9.48 8.08 11.25
CA ASN A 288 -8.59 7.89 12.39
C ASN A 288 -7.43 6.92 12.09
N THR A 289 -7.58 6.06 11.08
CA THR A 289 -6.64 4.97 10.80
C THR A 289 -5.85 5.14 9.50
N LYS A 290 -6.13 6.16 8.69
CA LYS A 290 -5.47 6.40 7.40
C LYS A 290 -3.95 6.41 7.52
N ASN A 291 -3.41 7.12 8.52
CA ASN A 291 -1.96 7.20 8.72
C ASN A 291 -1.33 5.89 9.22
N LEU A 292 -2.15 4.90 9.60
CA LEU A 292 -1.68 3.59 10.05
C LEU A 292 -1.67 2.55 8.92
N TYR A 293 -2.19 2.89 7.73
CA TYR A 293 -2.39 1.91 6.65
C TYR A 293 -1.07 1.27 6.21
N GLY A 294 -0.10 2.07 5.75
CA GLY A 294 1.19 1.56 5.30
C GLY A 294 1.96 0.81 6.40
N MET A 295 1.89 1.27 7.65
CA MET A 295 2.48 0.53 8.78
C MET A 295 1.78 -0.83 9.00
N SER A 296 0.44 -0.88 8.91
CA SER A 296 -0.33 -2.11 9.11
C SER A 296 -0.06 -3.13 8.00
N GLU A 297 0.09 -2.67 6.76
CA GLU A 297 0.53 -3.48 5.63
C GLU A 297 1.99 -3.94 5.82
N ALA A 298 2.92 -3.04 6.19
CA ALA A 298 4.32 -3.41 6.43
C ALA A 298 4.47 -4.52 7.48
N LYS A 299 3.66 -4.47 8.55
CA LYS A 299 3.59 -5.55 9.55
C LYS A 299 3.06 -6.85 8.94
N ALA A 300 1.98 -6.79 8.17
CA ALA A 300 1.41 -7.96 7.51
C ALA A 300 2.37 -8.58 6.48
N THR A 301 3.02 -7.76 5.67
CA THR A 301 4.01 -8.14 4.66
C THR A 301 5.28 -8.71 5.30
N SER A 302 5.78 -8.13 6.40
CA SER A 302 6.92 -8.69 7.13
C SER A 302 6.61 -10.09 7.66
N TYR A 303 5.39 -10.32 8.15
CA TYR A 303 4.94 -11.66 8.55
C TYR A 303 4.82 -12.60 7.35
N ALA A 304 4.16 -12.16 6.28
CA ALA A 304 3.95 -12.95 5.07
C ALA A 304 5.27 -13.37 4.41
N LEU A 305 6.24 -12.47 4.31
CA LEU A 305 7.57 -12.72 3.76
C LEU A 305 8.32 -13.78 4.57
N SER A 306 8.33 -13.65 5.90
CA SER A 306 8.95 -14.64 6.80
C SER A 306 8.25 -16.00 6.70
N ALA A 307 6.91 -16.00 6.66
CA ALA A 307 6.12 -17.21 6.51
C ALA A 307 6.31 -17.90 5.15
N THR A 308 6.63 -17.14 4.10
CA THR A 308 6.81 -17.62 2.72
C THR A 308 8.23 -18.15 2.49
N THR A 309 9.25 -17.34 2.80
CA THR A 309 10.65 -17.67 2.49
C THR A 309 11.32 -18.52 3.56
N LYS A 310 10.76 -18.54 4.79
CA LYS A 310 11.38 -19.14 6.00
C LYS A 310 12.78 -18.59 6.29
N LYS A 311 13.09 -17.41 5.77
CA LYS A 311 14.34 -16.68 5.95
C LYS A 311 14.03 -15.27 6.44
N ARG A 312 15.06 -14.62 6.96
CA ARG A 312 15.03 -13.16 7.10
C ARG A 312 15.15 -12.56 5.71
N GLY A 313 14.19 -11.74 5.32
CA GLY A 313 14.21 -10.97 4.08
C GLY A 313 14.30 -9.47 4.35
N ALA A 314 13.83 -8.67 3.40
CA ALA A 314 13.68 -7.22 3.54
C ALA A 314 12.29 -6.79 3.05
N VAL A 315 11.66 -5.88 3.80
CA VAL A 315 10.44 -5.18 3.39
C VAL A 315 10.78 -3.70 3.27
N ILE A 316 10.53 -3.12 2.10
CA ILE A 316 10.72 -1.69 1.84
C ILE A 316 9.33 -1.10 1.64
N SER A 317 8.94 -0.13 2.46
CA SER A 317 7.62 0.51 2.41
C SER A 317 7.75 1.97 2.03
N ARG A 318 6.81 2.50 1.24
CA ARG A 318 6.73 3.94 0.96
C ARG A 318 6.14 4.72 2.14
N CYS A 319 4.97 4.30 2.63
CA CYS A 319 4.31 4.94 3.77
C CYS A 319 4.75 4.29 5.09
N ASP A 320 5.01 5.13 6.10
CA ASP A 320 5.38 4.71 7.45
C ASP A 320 4.57 5.46 8.53
N TYR A 321 4.68 4.96 9.76
CA TYR A 321 4.17 5.60 10.98
C TYR A 321 5.04 5.14 12.15
N ASN A 322 5.59 6.09 12.92
CA ASN A 322 6.44 5.84 14.09
C ASN A 322 6.01 6.72 15.26
#